data_AF-A0A1N7LLW4-F1
#
_entry.id   AF-A0A1N7LLW4-F1
#
_cell.length_a   1.000
_cell.length_b   1.000
_cell.length_c   1.000
_cell.angle_alpha   90.00
_cell.angle_beta   90.00
_cell.angle_gamma   90.00
#
_symmetry.space_group_name_H-M   'P 1'
#
loop_
_entity.id
_entity.type
_entity.pdbx_description
1 polymer ?
#
loop_
_entity_poly.entity_id
_entity_poly.type
_entity_poly.pdbx_seq_one_letter_code
_entity_poly.pdbx_strand_id
1 'polypeptide(L)'
;MIHDTPCRTQGRPRCEETTKAILAATRKLFERSNLRDMTIEAIAREAGVGKATIYRWWKTKNELVLDACFEDLQPRLDYGTTGSPACIIAEQVKRVVEAYRGPSGRMVAQLLAEAQYDPAVSRSFTEAYLSRRCCTLHTLLAQCGITCEAEQDAVAEQIYSPIFFRLIMGNAPLDEAFAKSVQTFVIQRLNAVQPARAPGC
;
A
#
# COMPACT_ATOMS: atom_id res chain seq x y z
N MET A 1 -4.37 27.82 -40.69
CA MET A 1 -5.27 26.67 -40.90
C MET A 1 -4.59 25.44 -40.31
N ILE A 2 -5.15 24.94 -39.22
CA ILE A 2 -4.78 23.68 -38.59
C ILE A 2 -5.50 22.59 -39.40
N HIS A 3 -4.78 21.63 -39.96
CA HIS A 3 -5.38 20.40 -40.47
C HIS A 3 -4.99 19.26 -39.55
N ASP A 4 -5.90 18.97 -38.62
CA ASP A 4 -6.00 17.70 -37.90
C ASP A 4 -6.24 16.57 -38.90
N THR A 5 -5.43 15.51 -38.78
CA THR A 5 -5.68 14.22 -39.44
C THR A 5 -5.94 13.17 -38.35
N PRO A 6 -6.99 12.34 -38.47
CA PRO A 6 -7.56 11.62 -37.33
C PRO A 6 -6.83 10.30 -37.04
N CYS A 7 -6.57 10.03 -35.76
CA CYS A 7 -6.10 8.73 -35.32
C CYS A 7 -7.31 7.80 -35.06
N ARG A 8 -7.51 6.80 -35.94
CA ARG A 8 -8.33 5.61 -35.67
C ARG A 8 -7.49 4.37 -35.95
N THR A 9 -7.11 3.64 -34.90
CA THR A 9 -7.29 2.18 -34.73
C THR A 9 -6.73 1.69 -33.38
N GLN A 10 -7.50 0.82 -32.71
CA GLN A 10 -7.16 -0.08 -31.60
C GLN A 10 -6.51 0.49 -30.32
N GLY A 11 -7.35 0.66 -29.29
CA GLY A 11 -6.98 0.64 -27.87
C GLY A 11 -5.88 1.62 -27.47
N ARG A 12 -6.18 2.93 -27.46
CA ARG A 12 -5.25 3.97 -26.94
C ARG A 12 -4.69 3.51 -25.58
N PRO A 13 -3.35 3.44 -25.42
CA PRO A 13 -2.70 3.16 -24.14
C PRO A 13 -3.33 3.99 -23.03
N ARG A 14 -3.34 3.48 -21.80
CA ARG A 14 -3.81 4.20 -20.61
C ARG A 14 -3.28 5.63 -20.71
N CYS A 15 -4.16 6.60 -20.92
CA CYS A 15 -3.74 7.99 -20.90
C CYS A 15 -3.30 8.24 -19.46
N GLU A 16 -2.00 8.20 -19.21
CA GLU A 16 -1.43 8.25 -17.87
C GLU A 16 -1.89 9.52 -17.16
N GLU A 17 -1.98 10.63 -17.89
CA GLU A 17 -2.47 11.91 -17.39
C GLU A 17 -3.93 11.83 -16.93
N THR A 18 -4.83 11.28 -17.75
CA THR A 18 -6.24 11.10 -17.37
C THR A 18 -6.37 10.17 -16.17
N THR A 19 -5.58 9.10 -16.12
CA THR A 19 -5.57 8.19 -14.98
C THR A 19 -5.14 8.92 -13.72
N LYS A 20 -4.00 9.61 -13.74
CA LYS A 20 -3.47 10.36 -12.60
C LYS A 20 -4.46 11.41 -12.11
N ALA A 21 -5.15 12.10 -13.02
CA ALA A 21 -6.20 13.05 -12.68
C ALA A 21 -7.37 12.39 -11.93
N ILE A 22 -7.82 11.21 -12.38
CA ILE A 22 -8.88 10.44 -11.72
C ILE A 22 -8.45 9.97 -10.32
N LEU A 23 -7.22 9.45 -10.18
CA LEU A 23 -6.69 9.00 -8.89
C LEU A 23 -6.53 10.17 -7.90
N ALA A 24 -6.01 11.31 -8.35
CA ALA A 24 -5.88 12.51 -7.54
C ALA A 24 -7.25 13.07 -7.11
N ALA A 25 -8.23 13.11 -8.01
CA ALA A 25 -9.60 13.50 -7.70
C ALA A 25 -10.25 12.57 -6.68
N THR A 26 -10.00 11.26 -6.79
CA THR A 26 -10.47 10.26 -5.83
C THR A 26 -9.93 10.53 -4.43
N ARG A 27 -8.62 10.79 -4.29
CA ARG A 27 -8.02 11.15 -2.99
C ARG A 27 -8.58 12.45 -2.43
N LYS A 28 -8.67 13.49 -3.25
CA LYS A 28 -9.22 14.79 -2.84
C LYS A 28 -10.67 14.70 -2.37
N LEU A 29 -11.48 13.86 -3.03
CA LEU A 29 -12.85 13.61 -2.61
C LEU A 29 -12.91 12.83 -1.29
N PHE A 30 -12.02 11.84 -1.11
CA PHE A 30 -11.89 11.10 0.15
C PHE A 30 -11.39 11.95 1.32
N GLU A 31 -10.69 13.06 1.09
CA GLU A 31 -10.35 13.99 2.18
C GLU A 31 -11.57 14.70 2.76
N ARG A 32 -12.65 14.83 1.97
CA ARG A 32 -13.88 15.56 2.30
C ARG A 32 -15.05 14.64 2.66
N SER A 33 -14.91 13.34 2.44
CA SER A 33 -15.98 12.33 2.61
C SER A 33 -15.38 10.98 3.02
N ASN A 34 -16.20 9.98 3.32
CA ASN A 34 -15.72 8.62 3.56
C ASN A 34 -15.94 7.74 2.31
N LEU A 35 -15.34 6.54 2.30
CA LEU A 35 -15.43 5.57 1.21
C LEU A 35 -16.88 5.24 0.85
N ARG A 36 -17.77 5.11 1.83
CA ARG A 36 -19.17 4.74 1.59
C ARG A 36 -19.94 5.84 0.86
N ASP A 37 -19.72 7.09 1.23
CA ASP A 37 -20.40 8.26 0.66
C ASP A 37 -19.86 8.66 -0.73
N MET A 38 -18.69 8.15 -1.12
CA MET A 38 -18.15 8.38 -2.45
C MET A 38 -18.95 7.65 -3.55
N THR A 39 -19.13 8.32 -4.68
CA THR A 39 -19.76 7.79 -5.89
C THR A 39 -18.86 7.98 -7.11
N ILE A 40 -19.00 7.11 -8.11
CA ILE A 40 -18.27 7.26 -9.38
C ILE A 40 -18.65 8.57 -10.07
N GLU A 41 -19.91 9.00 -9.98
CA GLU A 41 -20.40 10.29 -10.46
C GLU A 41 -19.62 11.46 -9.84
N ALA A 42 -19.46 11.47 -8.51
CA ALA A 42 -18.76 12.53 -7.81
C ALA A 42 -17.28 12.56 -8.18
N ILE A 43 -16.64 11.39 -8.30
CA ILE A 43 -15.23 11.28 -8.73
C ILE A 43 -15.07 11.76 -10.18
N ALA A 44 -15.95 11.34 -11.09
CA ALA A 44 -15.95 11.75 -12.49
C ALA A 44 -16.06 13.28 -12.63
N ARG A 45 -16.98 13.89 -11.87
CA ARG A 45 -17.15 15.35 -11.82
C ARG A 45 -15.91 16.05 -11.27
N GLU A 46 -15.33 15.57 -10.19
CA GLU A 46 -14.10 16.15 -9.60
C GLU A 46 -12.90 16.02 -10.55
N ALA A 47 -12.81 14.93 -11.31
CA ALA A 47 -11.75 14.69 -12.29
C ALA A 47 -11.98 15.36 -13.66
N GLY A 48 -13.17 15.93 -13.91
CA GLY A 48 -13.52 16.52 -15.20
C GLY A 48 -13.66 15.51 -16.35
N VAL A 49 -14.05 14.27 -16.04
CA VAL A 49 -14.20 13.18 -17.04
C VAL A 49 -15.61 12.58 -17.01
N GLY A 50 -15.98 11.84 -18.06
CA GLY A 50 -17.20 11.04 -18.08
C GLY A 50 -17.06 9.70 -17.34
N LYS A 51 -18.16 9.16 -16.81
CA LYS A 51 -18.18 7.84 -16.13
C LYS A 51 -17.63 6.70 -16.98
N ALA A 52 -17.91 6.72 -18.28
CA ALA A 52 -17.40 5.72 -19.22
C ALA A 52 -15.86 5.69 -19.26
N THR A 53 -15.20 6.83 -19.05
CA THR A 53 -13.73 6.92 -18.96
C THR A 53 -13.21 6.22 -17.71
N ILE A 54 -13.92 6.30 -16.58
CA ILE A 54 -13.56 5.59 -15.34
C ILE A 54 -13.80 4.08 -15.51
N TYR A 55 -15.00 3.68 -15.95
CA TYR A 55 -15.37 2.27 -16.10
C TYR A 55 -14.51 1.52 -17.13
N ARG A 56 -13.83 2.24 -18.03
CA ARG A 56 -12.85 1.65 -18.93
C ARG A 56 -11.65 1.02 -18.20
N TRP A 57 -11.29 1.51 -17.01
CA TRP A 57 -10.09 1.11 -16.27
C TRP A 57 -10.40 0.45 -14.93
N TRP A 58 -11.49 0.84 -14.26
CA TRP A 58 -11.89 0.29 -12.97
C TRP A 58 -13.33 -0.19 -13.03
N LYS A 59 -13.56 -1.46 -12.69
CA LYS A 59 -14.89 -2.07 -12.73
C LYS A 59 -15.74 -1.62 -11.54
N THR A 60 -15.09 -1.32 -10.42
CA THR A 60 -15.75 -0.92 -9.18
C THR A 60 -15.15 0.36 -8.59
N LYS A 61 -15.92 1.05 -7.75
CA LYS A 61 -15.43 2.18 -6.94
C LYS A 61 -14.27 1.75 -6.05
N ASN A 62 -14.37 0.57 -5.45
CA ASN A 62 -13.38 0.10 -4.49
C ASN A 62 -12.03 -0.19 -5.18
N GLU A 63 -12.04 -0.77 -6.38
CA GLU A 63 -10.83 -0.90 -7.22
C GLU A 63 -10.18 0.46 -7.50
N LEU A 64 -10.97 1.47 -7.85
CA LEU A 64 -10.46 2.82 -8.10
C LEU A 64 -9.86 3.47 -6.85
N VAL A 65 -10.56 3.37 -5.71
CA VAL A 65 -10.06 3.93 -4.44
C VAL A 65 -8.80 3.21 -4.00
N LEU A 66 -8.73 1.89 -4.19
CA LEU A 66 -7.55 1.08 -3.91
C LEU A 66 -6.34 1.56 -4.72
N ASP A 67 -6.49 1.71 -6.04
CA ASP A 67 -5.44 2.26 -6.91
C ASP A 67 -5.04 3.69 -6.48
N ALA A 68 -6.01 4.53 -6.12
CA ALA A 68 -5.76 5.90 -5.68
C ALA A 68 -4.97 5.95 -4.36
N CYS A 69 -5.25 5.01 -3.45
CA CYS A 69 -4.53 4.80 -2.22
C CYS A 69 -3.08 4.38 -2.50
N PHE A 70 -2.91 3.43 -3.41
CA PHE A 70 -1.61 2.80 -3.67
C PHE A 70 -0.67 3.69 -4.47
N GLU A 71 -1.20 4.50 -5.40
CA GLU A 71 -0.38 5.48 -6.13
C GLU A 71 0.26 6.51 -5.20
N ASP A 72 -0.41 6.90 -4.10
CA ASP A 72 0.17 7.76 -3.06
C ASP A 72 1.15 7.01 -2.15
N LEU A 73 0.79 5.79 -1.74
CA LEU A 73 1.54 5.02 -0.75
C LEU A 73 2.80 4.36 -1.31
N GLN A 74 2.80 3.98 -2.58
CA GLN A 74 3.89 3.25 -3.21
C GLN A 74 5.24 4.01 -3.14
N PRO A 75 5.37 5.25 -3.65
CA PRO A 75 6.67 5.94 -3.62
C PRO A 75 7.19 6.20 -2.19
N ARG A 76 6.29 6.26 -1.21
CA ARG A 76 6.64 6.46 0.22
C ARG A 76 7.10 5.17 0.90
N LEU A 77 6.70 4.03 0.35
CA LEU A 77 6.87 2.70 0.95
C LEU A 77 7.71 1.77 0.09
N ASP A 78 8.40 2.29 -0.93
CA ASP A 78 9.47 1.57 -1.60
C ASP A 78 10.63 1.37 -0.62
N TYR A 79 11.13 0.14 -0.56
CA TYR A 79 12.26 -0.22 0.29
C TYR A 79 13.51 0.55 -0.15
N GLY A 80 14.27 1.05 0.83
CA GLY A 80 15.59 1.62 0.56
C GLY A 80 16.59 0.55 0.11
N THR A 81 17.66 0.97 -0.55
CA THR A 81 18.75 0.10 -1.04
C THR A 81 20.05 0.26 -0.26
N THR A 82 20.09 1.16 0.72
CA THR A 82 21.29 1.50 1.48
C THR A 82 21.23 0.94 2.89
N GLY A 83 22.32 0.30 3.33
CA GLY A 83 22.45 -0.29 4.67
C GLY A 83 22.33 -1.81 4.68
N SER A 84 22.38 -2.41 5.87
CA SER A 84 22.16 -3.86 6.01
C SER A 84 20.69 -4.22 5.77
N PRO A 85 20.36 -5.46 5.37
CA PRO A 85 18.98 -5.88 5.17
C PRO A 85 18.11 -5.68 6.42
N ALA A 86 18.65 -5.93 7.61
CA ALA A 86 17.96 -5.67 8.87
C ALA A 86 17.65 -4.18 9.08
N CYS A 87 18.58 -3.27 8.76
CA CYS A 87 18.33 -1.83 8.82
C CYS A 87 17.27 -1.39 7.81
N ILE A 88 17.29 -1.95 6.60
CA ILE A 88 16.30 -1.66 5.56
C ILE A 88 14.89 -2.09 6.01
N ILE A 89 14.76 -3.29 6.60
CA ILE A 89 13.48 -3.78 7.14
C ILE A 89 13.00 -2.88 8.30
N ALA A 90 13.89 -2.53 9.24
CA ALA A 90 13.53 -1.66 10.36
C ALA A 90 13.07 -0.27 9.87
N GLU A 91 13.78 0.34 8.91
CA GLU A 91 13.38 1.62 8.33
C GLU A 91 12.02 1.51 7.61
N GLN A 92 11.74 0.39 6.96
CA GLN A 92 10.45 0.16 6.33
C GLN A 92 9.29 0.21 7.35
N VAL A 93 9.45 -0.39 8.53
CA VAL A 93 8.44 -0.33 9.60
C VAL A 93 8.09 1.12 9.94
N LYS A 94 9.11 1.96 10.11
CA LYS A 94 8.93 3.39 10.39
C LYS A 94 8.16 4.09 9.27
N ARG A 95 8.56 3.87 8.01
CA ARG A 95 7.90 4.46 6.84
C ARG A 95 6.44 4.05 6.73
N VAL A 96 6.10 2.78 6.97
CA VAL A 96 4.71 2.29 6.97
C VAL A 96 3.89 3.00 8.05
N VAL A 97 4.41 3.07 9.28
CA VAL A 97 3.74 3.76 10.38
C VAL A 97 3.51 5.24 10.05
N GLU A 98 4.53 5.94 9.53
CA GLU A 98 4.42 7.34 9.13
C GLU A 98 3.43 7.56 7.98
N ALA A 99 3.43 6.67 6.99
CA ALA A 99 2.52 6.75 5.85
C ALA A 99 1.06 6.62 6.26
N TYR A 100 0.78 5.77 7.26
CA TYR A 100 -0.58 5.50 7.73
C TYR A 100 -1.09 6.48 8.79
N ARG A 101 -0.28 7.46 9.24
CA ARG A 101 -0.76 8.57 10.09
C ARG A 101 -1.73 9.50 9.37
N GLY A 102 -1.66 9.56 8.04
CA GLY A 102 -2.39 10.52 7.22
C GLY A 102 -3.69 10.00 6.59
N PRO A 103 -4.25 10.74 5.62
CA PRO A 103 -5.45 10.36 4.88
C PRO A 103 -5.37 8.96 4.26
N SER A 104 -4.21 8.57 3.76
CA SER A 104 -3.96 7.27 3.14
C SER A 104 -4.16 6.11 4.12
N GLY A 105 -3.77 6.27 5.39
CA GLY A 105 -4.08 5.29 6.43
C GLY A 105 -5.58 5.13 6.67
N ARG A 106 -6.32 6.25 6.74
CA ARG A 106 -7.81 6.19 6.86
C ARG A 106 -8.45 5.48 5.67
N MET A 107 -7.90 5.66 4.48
CA MET A 107 -8.36 4.98 3.26
C MET A 107 -8.11 3.48 3.35
N VAL A 108 -6.91 3.05 3.78
CA VAL A 108 -6.60 1.63 4.04
C VAL A 108 -7.55 1.04 5.08
N ALA A 109 -7.82 1.72 6.19
CA ALA A 109 -8.73 1.24 7.24
C ALA A 109 -10.13 0.95 6.69
N GLN A 110 -10.67 1.87 5.88
CA GLN A 110 -12.00 1.72 5.30
C GLN A 110 -12.03 0.64 4.21
N LEU A 111 -10.97 0.50 3.41
CA LEU A 111 -10.85 -0.59 2.44
C LEU A 111 -10.79 -1.97 3.13
N LEU A 112 -10.07 -2.09 4.26
CA LEU A 112 -10.02 -3.31 5.06
C LEU A 112 -11.37 -3.66 5.69
N ALA A 113 -12.14 -2.64 6.10
CA ALA A 113 -13.51 -2.82 6.58
C ALA A 113 -14.46 -3.29 5.45
N GLU A 114 -14.39 -2.68 4.27
CA GLU A 114 -15.18 -3.11 3.10
C GLU A 114 -14.78 -4.50 2.60
N ALA A 115 -13.52 -4.89 2.74
CA ALA A 115 -13.04 -6.23 2.41
C ALA A 115 -13.70 -7.36 3.23
N GLN A 116 -14.33 -7.05 4.37
CA GLN A 116 -15.11 -8.03 5.14
C GLN A 116 -16.47 -8.35 4.49
N TYR A 117 -16.98 -7.45 3.65
CA TYR A 117 -18.26 -7.61 2.95
C TYR A 117 -18.06 -7.99 1.48
N ASP A 118 -16.97 -7.54 0.86
CA ASP A 118 -16.65 -7.78 -0.55
C ASP A 118 -15.30 -8.50 -0.70
N PRO A 119 -15.31 -9.83 -0.97
CA PRO A 119 -14.10 -10.61 -1.22
C PRO A 119 -13.26 -10.12 -2.40
N ALA A 120 -13.83 -9.39 -3.36
CA ALA A 120 -13.06 -8.80 -4.45
C ALA A 120 -12.12 -7.71 -3.95
N VAL A 121 -12.56 -6.88 -2.99
CA VAL A 121 -11.71 -5.87 -2.35
C VAL A 121 -10.59 -6.53 -1.57
N SER A 122 -10.90 -7.60 -0.82
CA SER A 122 -9.89 -8.40 -0.10
C SER A 122 -8.81 -8.91 -1.06
N ARG A 123 -9.21 -9.58 -2.15
CA ARG A 123 -8.28 -10.10 -3.17
C ARG A 123 -7.43 -9.00 -3.78
N SER A 124 -8.04 -7.89 -4.20
CA SER A 124 -7.27 -6.78 -4.80
C SER A 124 -6.29 -6.17 -3.80
N PHE A 125 -6.66 -6.03 -2.53
CA PHE A 125 -5.75 -5.53 -1.50
C PHE A 125 -4.59 -6.51 -1.24
N THR A 126 -4.86 -7.80 -1.15
CA THR A 126 -3.81 -8.80 -0.92
C THR A 126 -2.87 -8.92 -2.12
N GLU A 127 -3.43 -9.11 -3.33
CA GLU A 127 -2.67 -9.41 -4.56
C GLU A 127 -1.92 -8.19 -5.08
N ALA A 128 -2.55 -7.01 -5.11
CA ALA A 128 -1.95 -5.84 -5.73
C ALA A 128 -0.95 -5.11 -4.80
N TYR A 129 -1.08 -5.28 -3.49
CA TYR A 129 -0.38 -4.43 -2.53
C TYR A 129 0.42 -5.17 -1.48
N LEU A 130 -0.20 -6.10 -0.75
CA LEU A 130 0.54 -6.88 0.24
C LEU A 130 1.57 -7.78 -0.45
N SER A 131 1.18 -8.52 -1.49
CA SER A 131 2.09 -9.42 -2.20
C SER A 131 3.36 -8.72 -2.67
N ARG A 132 3.26 -7.53 -3.28
CA ARG A 132 4.45 -6.81 -3.76
C ARG A 132 5.42 -6.46 -2.64
N ARG A 133 4.90 -6.12 -1.45
CA ARG A 133 5.73 -5.74 -0.29
C ARG A 133 6.30 -6.95 0.41
N CYS A 134 5.52 -8.01 0.53
CA CYS A 134 5.97 -9.29 1.06
C CYS A 134 7.09 -9.85 0.16
N CYS A 135 6.99 -9.78 -1.18
CA CYS A 135 8.07 -10.22 -2.06
C CYS A 135 9.41 -9.52 -1.78
N THR A 136 9.42 -8.19 -1.64
CA THR A 136 10.66 -7.46 -1.31
C THR A 136 11.13 -7.77 0.11
N LEU A 137 10.20 -7.89 1.07
CA LEU A 137 10.52 -8.30 2.43
C LEU A 137 11.17 -9.68 2.48
N HIS A 138 10.60 -10.68 1.78
CA HIS A 138 11.11 -12.05 1.72
C HIS A 138 12.53 -12.07 1.18
N THR A 139 12.81 -11.26 0.14
CA THR A 139 14.17 -11.11 -0.40
C THR A 139 15.15 -10.59 0.66
N LEU A 140 14.76 -9.58 1.44
CA LEU A 140 15.60 -9.04 2.52
C LEU A 140 15.75 -10.03 3.69
N LEU A 141 14.69 -10.75 4.04
CA LEU A 141 14.68 -11.77 5.10
C LEU A 141 15.59 -12.95 4.74
N ALA A 142 15.60 -13.39 3.48
CA ALA A 142 16.51 -14.41 3.00
C ALA A 142 17.98 -13.99 3.17
N GLN A 143 18.31 -12.71 2.93
CA GLN A 143 19.65 -12.16 3.18
C GLN A 143 19.99 -12.06 4.67
N CYS A 144 18.99 -12.07 5.56
CA CYS A 144 19.15 -12.18 7.01
C CYS A 144 19.23 -13.64 7.51
N GLY A 145 19.11 -14.64 6.63
CA GLY A 145 19.15 -16.06 6.99
C GLY A 145 17.78 -16.72 7.18
N ILE A 146 16.67 -15.98 7.00
CA ILE A 146 15.31 -16.52 7.06
C ILE A 146 14.90 -16.91 5.63
N THR A 147 15.11 -18.18 5.27
CA THR A 147 14.89 -18.69 3.91
C THR A 147 13.59 -19.49 3.76
N CYS A 148 12.97 -19.91 4.87
CA CYS A 148 11.68 -20.60 4.86
C CYS A 148 10.54 -19.60 4.61
N GLU A 149 9.75 -19.80 3.55
CA GLU A 149 8.65 -18.91 3.17
C GLU A 149 7.62 -18.73 4.30
N ALA A 150 7.24 -19.82 5.00
CA ALA A 150 6.31 -19.74 6.13
C ALA A 150 6.87 -18.89 7.29
N GLU A 151 8.19 -18.89 7.50
CA GLU A 151 8.82 -18.01 8.50
C GLU A 151 8.88 -16.56 8.02
N GLN A 152 9.07 -16.33 6.71
CA GLN A 152 9.02 -15.01 6.11
C GLN A 152 7.63 -14.38 6.22
N ASP A 153 6.59 -15.16 5.92
CA ASP A 153 5.19 -14.76 6.08
C ASP A 153 4.88 -14.41 7.54
N ALA A 154 5.34 -15.23 8.49
CA ALA A 154 5.15 -14.97 9.92
C ALA A 154 5.81 -13.64 10.36
N VAL A 155 7.00 -13.32 9.83
CA VAL A 155 7.65 -12.02 10.10
C VAL A 155 6.88 -10.86 9.46
N ALA A 156 6.37 -11.04 8.23
CA ALA A 156 5.54 -10.05 7.57
C ALA A 156 4.25 -9.78 8.38
N GLU A 157 3.60 -10.82 8.86
CA GLU A 157 2.40 -10.71 9.71
C GLU A 157 2.71 -9.96 11.01
N GLN A 158 3.84 -10.26 11.66
CA GLN A 158 4.27 -9.57 12.87
C GLN A 158 4.55 -8.07 12.65
N ILE A 159 4.93 -7.67 11.43
CA ILE A 159 5.10 -6.26 11.06
C ILE A 159 3.74 -5.60 10.82
N TYR A 160 2.89 -6.20 9.98
CA TYR A 160 1.68 -5.54 9.47
C TYR A 160 0.49 -5.63 10.42
N SER A 161 0.30 -6.75 11.12
CA SER A 161 -0.84 -6.98 12.01
C SER A 161 -0.98 -5.92 13.12
N PRO A 162 0.06 -5.56 13.91
CA PRO A 162 -0.11 -4.54 14.94
C PRO A 162 -0.39 -3.14 14.36
N ILE A 163 0.12 -2.85 13.16
CA ILE A 163 -0.13 -1.60 12.44
C ILE A 163 -1.61 -1.56 12.00
N PHE A 164 -2.10 -2.60 11.33
CA PHE A 164 -3.50 -2.69 10.91
C PHE A 164 -4.46 -2.73 12.09
N PHE A 165 -4.10 -3.40 13.19
CA PHE A 165 -4.89 -3.41 14.41
C PHE A 165 -5.13 -1.99 14.95
N ARG A 166 -4.07 -1.20 15.14
CA ARG A 166 -4.22 0.21 15.58
C ARG A 166 -4.96 1.06 14.55
N LEU A 167 -4.72 0.81 13.27
CA LEU A 167 -5.33 1.56 12.18
C LEU A 167 -6.85 1.35 12.11
N ILE A 168 -7.31 0.10 12.27
CA ILE A 168 -8.73 -0.25 12.23
C ILE A 168 -9.42 0.12 13.54
N MET A 169 -8.80 -0.17 14.67
CA MET A 169 -9.41 0.03 15.99
C MET A 169 -9.38 1.49 16.45
N GLY A 170 -8.43 2.30 15.96
CA GLY A 170 -8.24 3.68 16.41
C GLY A 170 -7.95 3.80 17.91
N ASN A 171 -7.52 2.72 18.56
CA ASN A 171 -7.38 2.61 20.01
C ASN A 171 -6.07 3.17 20.55
N ALA A 172 -5.10 3.45 19.68
CA ALA A 172 -3.82 4.06 20.02
C ALA A 172 -3.20 4.72 18.77
N PRO A 173 -2.36 5.77 18.94
CA PRO A 173 -1.73 6.42 17.80
C PRO A 173 -0.73 5.51 17.09
N LEU A 174 -0.60 5.70 15.78
CA LEU A 174 0.53 5.21 15.00
C LEU A 174 1.67 6.22 15.14
N ASP A 175 2.39 6.28 16.26
CA ASP A 175 3.45 7.27 16.52
C ASP A 175 4.88 6.70 16.43
N GLU A 176 5.90 7.52 16.70
CA GLU A 176 7.30 7.10 16.57
C GLU A 176 7.68 6.07 17.64
N ALA A 177 7.10 6.19 18.84
CA ALA A 177 7.30 5.22 19.91
C ALA A 177 6.76 3.84 19.51
N PHE A 178 5.60 3.79 18.87
CA PHE A 178 5.04 2.57 18.31
C PHE A 178 5.93 1.97 17.21
N ALA A 179 6.39 2.79 16.26
CA ALA A 179 7.31 2.33 15.22
C ALA A 179 8.57 1.68 15.83
N LYS A 180 9.18 2.33 16.84
CA LYS A 180 10.36 1.80 17.56
C LYS A 180 10.07 0.48 18.28
N SER A 181 8.87 0.32 18.85
CA SER A 181 8.45 -0.92 19.50
C SER A 181 8.36 -2.07 18.48
N VAL A 182 7.73 -1.84 17.33
CA VAL A 182 7.64 -2.85 16.26
C VAL A 182 9.03 -3.16 15.67
N GLN A 183 9.87 -2.14 15.44
CA GLN A 183 11.25 -2.32 15.00
C GLN A 183 12.05 -3.19 15.96
N THR A 184 11.92 -2.95 17.26
CA THR A 184 12.63 -3.73 18.29
C THR A 184 12.24 -5.20 18.25
N PHE A 185 10.94 -5.48 18.12
CA PHE A 185 10.44 -6.85 17.98
C PHE A 185 11.01 -7.54 16.73
N VAL A 186 11.00 -6.86 15.58
CA VAL A 186 11.56 -7.40 14.33
C VAL A 186 13.07 -7.63 14.44
N ILE A 187 13.82 -6.67 14.96
CA ILE A 187 15.28 -6.79 15.11
C ILE A 187 15.65 -7.94 16.05
N GLN A 188 14.93 -8.10 17.18
CA GLN A 188 15.12 -9.23 18.08
C GLN A 188 14.89 -10.56 17.35
N ARG A 189 13.85 -10.63 16.51
CA ARG A 189 13.57 -11.82 15.71
C ARG A 189 14.68 -12.12 14.69
N LEU A 190 15.17 -11.10 13.98
CA LEU A 190 16.27 -11.25 13.02
C LEU A 190 17.58 -11.68 13.69
N ASN A 191 17.89 -11.13 14.87
CA ASN A 191 19.09 -11.49 15.63
C ASN A 191 19.05 -12.93 16.17
N ALA A 192 17.86 -13.46 16.47
CA ALA A 192 17.70 -14.85 16.93
C ALA A 192 17.96 -15.89 15.83
N VAL A 193 17.86 -15.50 14.56
CA VAL A 193 18.09 -16.38 13.40
C VAL A 193 19.55 -16.34 12.93
N GLN A 194 20.27 -15.24 13.18
CA GLN A 194 21.70 -15.22 12.94
C GLN A 194 22.36 -16.23 13.89
N PRO A 195 23.15 -17.20 13.38
CA PRO A 195 23.88 -18.10 14.27
C PRO A 195 24.72 -17.23 15.19
N ALA A 196 24.69 -17.53 16.49
CA ALA A 196 25.57 -16.90 17.47
C ALA A 196 26.95 -16.81 16.85
N ARG A 197 27.43 -15.59 16.55
CA ARG A 197 28.79 -15.35 16.08
C ARG A 197 29.69 -16.13 17.05
N ALA A 198 30.31 -17.20 16.58
CA ALA A 198 31.20 -17.99 17.41
C ALA A 198 32.26 -17.03 17.98
N PRO A 199 32.46 -16.98 19.30
CA PRO A 199 33.54 -16.20 19.86
C PRO A 199 34.87 -16.87 19.47
N GLY A 200 35.60 -16.24 18.55
CA GLY A 200 37.03 -16.47 18.33
C GLY A 200 37.38 -17.63 17.40
N CYS A 201 38.13 -17.30 16.36
CA CYS A 201 39.32 -18.06 15.97
C CYS A 201 40.45 -17.06 15.70
#